data_AF-A0A098M302-F1
#
_entry.id   AF-A0A098M302-F1
#
_cell.length_a   1.000
_cell.length_b   1.000
_cell.length_c   1.000
_cell.angle_alpha   90.00
_cell.angle_beta   90.00
_cell.angle_gamma   90.00
#
_symmetry.space_group_name_H-M   'P 1'
#
loop_
_entity.id
_entity.type
_entity.pdbx_description
1 polymer ?
#
loop_
_entity_poly.entity_id
_entity_poly.type
_entity_poly.pdbx_seq_one_letter_code
_entity_poly.pdbx_strand_id
1 'polypeptide(L)'
;MLPTHINMVMKQYGVSAKFNTKFPTYENLQEIAQLIADGEVRAKIDHVYPIREVQSAHRQSESRHGQGRILLDLNSKEWDWQS
;
A
#
# COMPACT_ATOMS: atom_id res chain seq x y z
N MET A 1 -24.74 0.00 -3.50
CA MET A 1 -25.02 0.08 -4.96
C MET A 1 -23.67 0.20 -5.66
N LEU A 2 -23.19 -0.83 -6.35
CA LEU A 2 -21.93 -0.72 -7.12
C LEU A 2 -22.20 0.08 -8.41
N PRO A 3 -21.27 0.95 -8.87
CA PRO A 3 -21.54 1.84 -9.99
C PRO A 3 -21.65 1.04 -11.29
N THR A 4 -22.81 1.13 -11.95
CA THR A 4 -23.17 0.41 -13.18
C THR A 4 -22.16 0.57 -14.32
N HIS A 5 -21.42 1.69 -14.34
CA HIS A 5 -20.41 2.00 -15.35
C HIS A 5 -19.16 1.11 -15.29
N ILE A 6 -18.76 0.65 -14.10
CA ILE A 6 -17.54 -0.14 -13.90
C ILE A 6 -17.69 -1.55 -14.51
N ASN A 7 -18.86 -2.16 -14.37
CA ASN A 7 -19.16 -3.48 -14.93
C ASN A 7 -19.15 -3.49 -16.47
N MET A 8 -19.57 -2.40 -17.11
CA MET A 8 -19.61 -2.28 -18.57
C MET A 8 -18.19 -2.26 -19.17
N VAL A 9 -17.29 -1.47 -18.57
CA VAL A 9 -15.87 -1.42 -18.97
C VAL A 9 -15.19 -2.77 -18.74
N MET A 10 -15.44 -3.42 -17.61
CA MET A 10 -14.89 -4.75 -17.30
C MET A 10 -15.24 -5.80 -18.35
N LYS A 11 -16.51 -5.85 -18.75
CA LYS A 11 -16.99 -6.79 -19.78
C LYS A 11 -16.35 -6.52 -21.14
N GLN A 12 -16.17 -5.24 -21.51
CA GLN A 12 -15.58 -4.85 -22.79
C GLN A 12 -14.10 -5.25 -22.91
N TYR A 13 -13.34 -5.16 -21.81
CA TYR A 13 -11.90 -5.48 -21.81
C TYR A 13 -11.57 -6.87 -21.25
N GLY A 14 -12.58 -7.68 -20.90
CA GLY A 14 -12.39 -9.01 -20.31
C GLY A 14 -11.70 -9.00 -18.94
N VAL A 15 -11.75 -7.88 -18.22
CA VAL A 15 -11.09 -7.69 -16.92
C VAL A 15 -12.10 -7.89 -15.80
N SER A 16 -11.71 -8.58 -14.72
CA SER A 16 -12.53 -8.67 -13.49
C SER A 16 -11.97 -7.78 -12.39
N ALA A 17 -12.84 -7.14 -11.59
CA ALA A 17 -12.42 -6.53 -10.34
C ALA A 17 -12.94 -7.31 -9.15
N LYS A 18 -12.08 -7.45 -8.15
CA LYS A 18 -12.44 -7.90 -6.81
C LYS A 18 -12.50 -6.68 -5.91
N PHE A 19 -13.68 -6.39 -5.38
CA PHE A 19 -13.86 -5.39 -4.33
C PHE A 19 -13.89 -6.12 -2.99
N ASN A 20 -13.04 -5.73 -2.05
CA ASN A 20 -13.15 -6.25 -0.70
C ASN A 20 -14.35 -5.57 -0.02
N THR A 21 -15.46 -6.30 0.14
CA THR A 21 -16.71 -5.79 0.74
C THR A 21 -16.76 -6.01 2.25
N LYS A 22 -15.76 -6.65 2.84
CA LYS A 22 -15.70 -6.96 4.27
C LYS A 22 -14.38 -6.48 4.86
N PHE A 23 -14.46 -5.78 5.98
CA PHE A 23 -13.27 -5.49 6.77
C PHE A 23 -12.75 -6.80 7.39
N PRO A 24 -11.42 -6.98 7.49
CA PRO A 24 -10.85 -8.16 8.13
C PRO A 24 -11.28 -8.21 9.60
N THR A 25 -11.59 -9.41 10.09
CA THR A 25 -11.81 -9.64 11.52
C THR A 25 -10.48 -9.73 12.27
N TYR A 26 -10.54 -9.81 13.60
CA TYR A 26 -9.36 -10.06 14.43
C TYR A 26 -8.65 -11.37 14.03
N GLU A 27 -9.40 -12.43 13.79
CA GLU A 27 -8.86 -13.73 13.38
C GLU A 27 -8.15 -13.64 12.02
N ASN A 28 -8.71 -12.88 11.07
CA ASN A 28 -8.05 -12.63 9.79
C ASN A 28 -6.72 -11.90 9.96
N LEU A 29 -6.66 -10.89 10.84
CA LEU A 29 -5.43 -10.15 11.11
C LEU A 29 -4.39 -11.02 11.82
N GLN A 30 -4.82 -11.89 12.74
CA GLN A 30 -3.94 -12.82 13.44
C GLN A 30 -3.31 -13.84 12.47
N GLU A 31 -4.10 -14.40 11.55
CA GLU A 31 -3.60 -15.29 10.50
C GLU A 31 -2.57 -14.59 9.60
N ILE A 32 -2.88 -13.37 9.14
CA ILE A 32 -1.95 -12.56 8.34
C ILE A 32 -0.65 -12.29 9.10
N ALA A 33 -0.72 -11.98 10.40
CA ALA A 33 0.45 -11.74 11.22
C ALA A 33 1.34 -12.99 11.32
N GLN A 34 0.74 -14.18 11.47
CA GLN A 34 1.48 -15.44 11.49
C GLN A 34 2.17 -15.71 10.16
N LEU A 35 1.47 -15.52 9.03
CA LEU A 35 2.06 -15.68 7.70
C LEU A 35 3.24 -14.72 7.45
N ILE A 36 3.20 -13.52 8.01
CA ILE A 36 4.32 -12.58 7.98
C ILE A 36 5.48 -13.09 8.84
N ALA A 37 5.20 -13.56 10.05
CA ALA A 37 6.21 -14.09 10.98
C ALA A 37 6.91 -15.34 10.42
N ASP A 38 6.17 -16.21 9.73
CA ASP A 38 6.68 -17.40 9.05
C ASP A 38 7.46 -17.06 7.77
N GLY A 39 7.38 -15.81 7.31
CA GLY A 39 8.08 -15.32 6.12
C GLY A 39 7.40 -15.67 4.79
N GLU A 40 6.23 -16.30 4.83
CA GLU A 40 5.38 -16.69 3.69
C GLU A 40 4.75 -15.48 3.00
N VAL A 41 4.44 -14.43 3.77
CA VAL A 41 3.90 -13.16 3.26
C VAL A 41 4.87 -12.03 3.56
N ARG A 42 5.20 -11.23 2.53
CA ARG A 42 6.04 -10.03 2.68
C ARG A 42 5.40 -8.84 1.98
N ALA A 43 5.39 -7.70 2.66
CA ALA A 43 4.99 -6.44 2.04
C ALA A 43 6.10 -5.98 1.08
N LYS A 44 5.79 -5.82 -0.20
CA LYS A 44 6.72 -5.16 -1.14
C LYS A 44 6.75 -3.67 -0.84
N ILE A 45 7.89 -3.18 -0.39
CA ILE A 45 8.15 -1.76 -0.18
C ILE A 45 8.74 -1.23 -1.49
N ASP A 46 8.15 -0.17 -2.01
CA ASP A 46 8.61 0.52 -3.23
C ASP A 46 9.64 1.60 -2.86
N HIS A 47 9.30 2.43 -1.87
CA HIS A 47 10.18 3.47 -1.36
C HIS A 47 9.92 3.78 0.12
N VAL A 48 10.96 4.25 0.80
CA VAL A 48 10.87 4.80 2.16
C VAL A 48 11.33 6.25 2.10
N TYR A 49 10.44 7.19 2.37
CA TYR A 49 10.76 8.61 2.44
C TYR A 49 10.94 9.05 3.89
N PRO A 50 11.91 9.92 4.18
CA PRO A 50 11.91 10.66 5.44
C PRO A 50 10.65 11.54 5.51
N ILE A 51 10.13 11.79 6.71
CA ILE A 51 8.86 12.55 6.88
C ILE A 51 8.92 13.95 6.25
N ARG A 52 10.10 14.58 6.20
CA ARG A 52 10.32 15.88 5.53
C ARG A 52 10.04 15.84 4.03
N GLU A 53 10.09 14.67 3.40
CA GLU A 53 9.82 14.45 1.98
C GLU A 53 8.39 13.96 1.71
N VAL A 54 7.46 14.19 2.65
CA VAL A 54 6.04 13.79 2.50
C VAL A 54 5.42 14.28 1.19
N GLN A 55 5.82 15.44 0.68
CA GLN A 55 5.30 15.96 -0.59
C GLN A 55 5.78 15.12 -1.80
N SER A 56 7.00 14.60 -1.76
CA SER A 56 7.51 13.68 -2.78
C SER A 56 6.87 12.30 -2.67
N ALA A 57 6.72 11.78 -1.46
CA ALA A 57 5.97 10.54 -1.19
C ALA A 57 4.52 10.62 -1.73
N HIS A 58 3.85 11.76 -1.50
CA HIS A 58 2.49 11.99 -1.99
C HIS A 58 2.42 12.00 -3.51
N ARG A 59 3.30 12.76 -4.19
CA ARG A 59 3.38 12.78 -5.66
C ARG A 59 3.62 11.39 -6.24
N GLN A 60 4.49 10.58 -5.63
CA GLN A 60 4.71 9.20 -6.08
C GLN A 60 3.45 8.36 -5.91
N SER A 61 2.73 8.49 -4.79
CA SER A 61 1.47 7.77 -4.55
C SER A 61 0.40 8.10 -5.61
N GLU A 62 0.35 9.34 -6.09
CA GLU A 62 -0.60 9.78 -7.11
C GLU A 62 -0.29 9.26 -8.51
N SER A 63 0.96 8.88 -8.79
CA SER A 63 1.40 8.43 -10.12
C SER A 63 0.78 7.12 -10.59
N ARG A 64 0.05 6.39 -9.72
CA ARG A 64 -0.65 5.10 -9.99
C ARG A 64 0.22 3.94 -10.52
N HIS A 65 1.54 4.09 -10.55
CA HIS A 65 2.49 3.07 -11.03
C HIS A 65 3.35 2.44 -9.91
N GLY A 66 3.08 2.76 -8.64
CA GLY A 66 3.84 2.22 -7.51
C GLY A 66 3.70 0.69 -7.44
N GLN A 67 4.82 -0.04 -7.50
CA GLN A 67 4.82 -1.50 -7.41
C GLN A 67 4.90 -2.00 -5.96
N GLY A 68 4.35 -1.25 -5.01
CA GLY A 68 4.49 -1.58 -3.59
C GLY A 68 3.97 -0.46 -2.68
N ARG A 69 4.30 -0.56 -1.40
CA ARG A 69 3.96 0.45 -0.40
C ARG A 69 5.03 1.54 -0.36
N ILE A 70 4.58 2.77 -0.21
CA ILE A 70 5.41 3.92 0.13
C ILE A 70 5.36 4.06 1.65
N LEU A 71 6.51 4.04 2.31
CA LEU A 71 6.62 4.23 3.76
C LEU A 71 7.14 5.63 4.07
N LEU A 72 6.68 6.19 5.19
CA LEU A 72 7.19 7.43 5.76
C LEU A 72 7.95 7.10 7.04
N ASP A 73 9.23 7.45 7.09
CA ASP A 73 10.05 7.34 8.28
C ASP A 73 9.95 8.63 9.10
N LEU A 74 9.38 8.50 10.29
CA LEU A 74 9.22 9.59 11.26
C LEU A 74 10.52 9.89 12.02
N ASN A 75 11.47 8.95 12.03
CA ASN A 75 12.69 9.02 12.80
C ASN A 75 13.91 9.42 11.98
N SER A 76 13.72 9.83 10.72
CA SER A 76 14.81 10.32 9.87
C SER A 76 15.40 11.62 10.45
N LYS A 77 16.35 11.49 11.38
CA LYS A 77 17.07 12.60 11.99
C LYS A 77 18.03 13.22 10.98
N GLU A 78 18.18 14.53 11.05
CA GLU A 78 19.24 15.27 10.37
C GLU A 78 19.73 16.34 11.35
N TRP A 79 20.59 15.93 12.30
CA TRP A 79 21.46 16.80 13.11
C TRP A 79 22.61 15.95 13.69
N ASP A 80 23.53 15.48 12.84
CA ASP A 80 24.87 15.07 13.29
C ASP A 80 25.77 16.31 13.24
N TRP A 81 25.81 17.07 14.33
CA TRP A 81 26.89 18.05 14.56
C TRP A 81 28.12 17.33 15.14
N GLN A 82 28.80 16.54 14.31
CA GLN A 82 30.19 16.15 14.52
C GLN A 82 30.95 16.12 13.19
N SER A 83 31.55 17.27 12.83
CA SER A 83 32.89 17.42 12.23
C SER A 83 33.18 18.91 12.07
#